data_AF-A0A847EGU5-F1
#
_entry.id   AF-A0A847EGU5-F1
#
_cell.length_a   1.000
_cell.length_b   1.000
_cell.length_c   1.000
_cell.angle_alpha   90.00
_cell.angle_beta   90.00
_cell.angle_gamma   90.00
#
_symmetry.space_group_name_H-M   'P 1'
#
loop_
_entity.id
_entity.type
_entity.pdbx_description
1 polymer ?
#
loop_
_entity_poly.entity_id
_entity_poly.type
_entity_poly.pdbx_seq_one_letter_code
_entity_poly.pdbx_strand_id
1 'polypeptide(L)'
;MKSSTLLHRLLSLCGILAPIFMIAVILTAAANTPGYSHIDNTVSKLAEQGAAHPGLMITGFIVYGALILGFSYELFLHLRHGWKAHL
;
A
#
# COMPACT_ATOMS: atom_id res chain seq x y z
N MET A 1 12.06 -27.28 3.90
CA MET A 1 12.76 -26.12 4.52
C MET A 1 12.94 -24.91 3.57
N LYS A 2 12.21 -24.80 2.44
CA LYS A 2 12.37 -23.70 1.45
C LYS A 2 11.24 -22.65 1.48
N SER A 3 10.16 -22.95 2.21
CA SER A 3 8.94 -22.13 2.23
C SER A 3 9.07 -20.86 3.07
N SER A 4 9.85 -20.87 4.14
CA SER A 4 10.04 -19.70 5.01
C SER A 4 10.74 -18.57 4.28
N THR A 5 11.81 -18.85 3.53
CA THR A 5 12.55 -17.84 2.76
C THR A 5 11.73 -17.23 1.62
N LEU A 6 10.84 -17.99 1.00
CA LEU A 6 9.92 -17.46 -0.01
C LEU A 6 8.87 -16.53 0.61
N LEU A 7 8.28 -16.93 1.75
CA LEU A 7 7.33 -16.10 2.47
C LEU A 7 7.96 -14.76 2.92
N HIS A 8 9.16 -14.81 3.49
CA HIS A 8 9.92 -13.62 3.89
C HIS A 8 10.17 -12.66 2.72
N ARG A 9 10.55 -13.21 1.54
CA ARG A 9 10.73 -12.42 0.31
C ARG A 9 9.43 -11.79 -0.16
N LEU A 10 8.32 -12.54 -0.16
CA LEU A 10 7.02 -12.03 -0.57
C LEU A 10 6.54 -10.90 0.34
N LEU A 11 6.65 -11.08 1.65
CA LEU A 11 6.26 -10.04 2.60
C LEU A 11 7.17 -8.80 2.52
N SER A 12 8.47 -8.99 2.27
CA SER A 12 9.39 -7.86 2.00
C SER A 12 9.00 -7.11 0.73
N LEU A 13 8.61 -7.83 -0.33
CA LEU A 13 8.14 -7.22 -1.58
C LEU A 13 6.87 -6.38 -1.39
N CYS A 14 6.00 -6.73 -0.42
CA CYS A 14 4.83 -5.91 -0.13
C CYS A 14 5.19 -4.46 0.21
N GLY A 15 6.34 -4.22 0.86
CA GLY A 15 6.80 -2.86 1.19
C GLY A 15 7.22 -2.03 -0.03
N ILE A 16 7.73 -2.69 -1.08
CA ILE A 16 8.10 -2.05 -2.36
C ILE A 16 6.84 -1.85 -3.22
N LEU A 17 5.97 -2.86 -3.26
CA LEU A 17 4.76 -2.83 -4.09
C LEU A 17 3.71 -1.85 -3.56
N ALA A 18 3.62 -1.64 -2.24
CA ALA A 18 2.64 -0.74 -1.63
C ALA A 18 2.67 0.69 -2.21
N PRO A 19 3.79 1.44 -2.20
CA PRO A 19 3.83 2.80 -2.75
C PRO A 19 3.59 2.82 -4.26
N ILE A 20 4.16 1.86 -5.01
CA ILE A 20 3.98 1.77 -6.47
C ILE A 20 2.50 1.56 -6.82
N PHE A 21 1.86 0.62 -6.13
CA PHE A 21 0.44 0.34 -6.30
C PHE A 21 -0.42 1.56 -5.98
N MET A 22 -0.16 2.24 -4.86
CA MET A 22 -0.96 3.39 -4.46
C MET A 22 -0.80 4.57 -5.42
N ILE A 23 0.41 4.83 -5.92
CA ILE A 23 0.63 5.82 -6.99
C ILE A 23 -0.20 5.47 -8.22
N ALA A 24 -0.18 4.20 -8.66
CA ALA A 24 -0.95 3.76 -9.82
C ALA A 24 -2.47 3.96 -9.62
N VAL A 25 -2.99 3.65 -8.43
CA VAL A 25 -4.41 3.88 -8.10
C VAL A 25 -4.75 5.37 -8.12
N ILE A 26 -3.92 6.24 -7.51
CA ILE A 26 -4.14 7.69 -7.52
C ILE A 26 -4.17 8.24 -8.94
N LEU A 27 -3.19 7.87 -9.77
CA LEU A 27 -3.13 8.33 -11.16
C LEU A 27 -4.34 7.85 -11.96
N THR A 28 -4.77 6.60 -11.74
CA THR A 28 -5.96 6.05 -12.39
C THR A 28 -7.23 6.76 -11.93
N ALA A 29 -7.40 6.99 -10.62
CA ALA A 29 -8.56 7.67 -10.08
C ALA A 29 -8.62 9.14 -10.54
N ALA A 30 -7.48 9.84 -10.58
CA ALA A 30 -7.37 11.20 -11.09
C ALA A 30 -7.72 11.30 -12.58
N ALA A 31 -7.20 10.37 -13.40
CA ALA A 31 -7.50 10.32 -14.84
C ALA A 31 -9.00 10.10 -15.13
N ASN A 32 -9.71 9.44 -14.22
CA ASN A 32 -11.16 9.20 -14.33
C ASN A 32 -12.01 10.23 -13.59
N THR A 33 -11.43 11.29 -13.02
CA THR A 33 -12.16 12.34 -12.29
C THR A 33 -12.05 13.68 -13.02
N PRO A 34 -13.07 14.10 -13.79
CA PRO A 34 -13.04 15.35 -14.54
C PRO A 34 -12.79 16.56 -13.64
N GLY A 35 -11.87 17.44 -14.06
CA GLY A 35 -11.54 18.66 -13.33
C GLY A 35 -10.70 18.45 -12.07
N TYR A 36 -10.21 17.23 -11.81
CA TYR A 36 -9.26 16.99 -10.74
C TYR A 36 -7.86 17.51 -11.11
N SER A 37 -7.25 18.27 -10.20
CA SER A 37 -5.87 18.76 -10.29
C SER A 37 -5.06 18.25 -9.12
N HIS A 38 -3.90 17.63 -9.37
CA HIS A 38 -2.98 17.21 -8.31
C HIS A 38 -2.33 18.39 -7.58
N ILE A 39 -2.42 19.61 -8.13
CA ILE A 39 -1.89 20.83 -7.52
C ILE A 39 -2.96 21.52 -6.66
N ASP A 40 -4.20 21.58 -7.17
CA ASP A 40 -5.29 22.35 -6.55
C ASP A 40 -6.23 21.50 -5.68
N ASN A 41 -6.16 20.17 -5.79
CA ASN A 41 -7.03 19.27 -5.07
C ASN A 41 -6.24 18.25 -4.24
N THR A 42 -6.81 17.90 -3.09
CA THR A 42 -6.28 16.84 -2.25
C THR A 42 -6.63 15.47 -2.81
N VAL A 43 -5.76 14.50 -2.57
CA VAL A 43 -6.02 13.09 -2.92
C VAL A 43 -7.30 12.57 -2.26
N SER A 44 -7.67 13.08 -1.08
CA SER A 44 -8.93 12.70 -0.40
C SER A 44 -10.19 13.02 -1.22
N LYS A 45 -10.13 14.02 -2.11
CA LYS A 45 -11.23 14.36 -3.02
C LYS A 45 -11.59 13.20 -3.96
N LEU A 46 -10.61 12.37 -4.33
CA LEU A 46 -10.83 11.19 -5.17
C LEU A 46 -11.63 10.08 -4.46
N ALA A 47 -11.76 10.16 -3.13
CA ALA A 47 -12.50 9.21 -2.30
C ALA A 47 -13.75 9.82 -1.64
N GLU A 48 -14.07 11.08 -1.93
CA GLU A 48 -15.18 11.77 -1.28
C GLU A 48 -16.54 11.25 -1.75
N GLN A 49 -17.57 11.41 -0.92
CA GLN A 49 -18.94 11.09 -1.32
C GLN A 49 -19.36 11.99 -2.48
N GLY A 50 -19.84 11.38 -3.57
CA GLY A 50 -20.20 12.09 -4.79
C GLY A 50 -19.06 12.27 -5.79
N ALA A 51 -17.84 11.78 -5.49
CA ALA A 51 -16.79 11.63 -6.50
C ALA A 51 -17.27 10.73 -7.65
N ALA A 52 -16.63 10.85 -8.82
CA ALA A 52 -16.97 10.03 -9.98
C ALA A 52 -16.81 8.52 -9.69
N HIS A 53 -15.71 8.14 -9.03
CA HIS A 53 -15.36 6.74 -8.75
C HIS A 53 -14.72 6.53 -7.37
N PRO A 54 -15.42 6.83 -6.26
CA PRO A 54 -14.86 6.73 -4.90
C PRO A 54 -14.44 5.30 -4.53
N GLY A 55 -15.11 4.30 -5.11
CA GLY A 55 -14.78 2.89 -4.93
C GLY A 55 -13.36 2.51 -5.35
N LEU A 56 -12.78 3.20 -6.34
CA LEU A 56 -11.39 2.95 -6.78
C LEU A 56 -10.40 3.30 -5.66
N MET A 57 -10.54 4.48 -5.06
CA MET A 57 -9.67 4.90 -3.96
C MET A 57 -9.90 4.09 -2.69
N ILE A 58 -11.15 3.79 -2.34
CA ILE A 58 -11.48 2.95 -1.18
C ILE A 58 -10.84 1.57 -1.31
N THR A 59 -11.00 0.92 -2.48
CA THR A 59 -10.38 -0.38 -2.75
C THR A 59 -8.86 -0.26 -2.72
N GLY A 60 -8.31 0.81 -3.31
CA GLY A 60 -6.88 1.11 -3.26
C GLY A 60 -6.32 1.19 -1.85
N PHE A 61 -7.01 1.91 -0.95
CA PHE A 61 -6.61 2.03 0.46
C PHE A 61 -6.63 0.69 1.19
N ILE A 62 -7.64 -0.15 0.94
CA ILE A 62 -7.73 -1.49 1.55
C ILE A 62 -6.55 -2.36 1.11
N VAL A 63 -6.28 -2.41 -0.20
CA VAL A 63 -5.16 -3.21 -0.74
C VAL A 63 -3.82 -2.66 -0.27
N TYR A 64 -3.64 -1.34 -0.27
CA TYR A 64 -2.45 -0.70 0.28
C TYR A 64 -2.24 -1.05 1.75
N GLY A 65 -3.29 -0.98 2.57
CA GLY A 65 -3.25 -1.37 3.98
C GLY A 65 -2.81 -2.83 4.16
N ALA A 66 -3.35 -3.75 3.35
CA ALA A 66 -2.95 -5.16 3.38
C ALA A 66 -1.46 -5.36 3.02
N LEU A 67 -0.95 -4.64 2.03
CA LEU A 67 0.47 -4.67 1.65
C LEU A 67 1.37 -4.13 2.77
N ILE A 68 0.98 -3.00 3.38
CA ILE A 68 1.70 -2.43 4.53
C ILE A 68 1.70 -3.40 5.71
N LEU A 69 0.58 -4.04 6.04
CA LEU A 69 0.52 -5.05 7.10
C LEU A 69 1.45 -6.23 6.82
N GLY A 70 1.50 -6.72 5.58
CA GLY A 70 2.43 -7.78 5.17
C GLY A 70 3.89 -7.37 5.40
N PHE A 71 4.27 -6.17 4.97
CA PHE A 71 5.61 -5.64 5.19
C PHE A 71 5.93 -5.41 6.68
N SER A 72 5.00 -4.84 7.45
CA SER A 72 5.17 -4.61 8.88
C SER A 72 5.37 -5.91 9.65
N TYR A 73 4.64 -6.97 9.28
CA TYR A 73 4.82 -8.29 9.88
C TYR A 73 6.23 -8.84 9.65
N GLU A 74 6.73 -8.70 8.42
CA GLU A 74 8.09 -9.14 8.07
C GLU A 74 9.18 -8.35 8.77
N LEU A 75 9.00 -7.03 8.86
CA LEU A 75 9.90 -6.16 9.60
C LEU A 75 9.93 -6.56 11.08
N PHE A 76 8.77 -6.83 11.68
CA PHE A 76 8.66 -7.29 13.06
C PHE A 76 9.41 -8.61 13.28
N LEU A 77 9.26 -9.57 12.37
CA LEU A 77 9.98 -10.85 12.45
C LEU A 77 11.50 -10.62 12.36
N HIS A 78 11.98 -9.80 11.43
CA HIS A 78 13.40 -9.50 11.30
C HIS A 78 13.98 -8.83 12.55
N LEU A 79 13.30 -7.82 13.10
CA LEU A 79 13.73 -7.12 14.30
C LEU A 79 13.71 -8.03 15.54
N ARG A 80 12.69 -8.89 15.68
CA ARG A 80 12.58 -9.84 16.79
C ARG A 80 13.72 -10.86 16.80
N HIS A 81 14.16 -11.35 15.63
CA HIS A 81 15.30 -12.25 15.54
C HIS A 81 16.61 -11.52 15.89
N GLY A 82 16.80 -10.29 15.43
CA GLY A 82 17.98 -9.48 15.76
C GLY A 82 18.13 -9.18 17.25
N TRP A 83 17.00 -8.94 17.96
CA TRP A 83 17.03 -8.73 19.42
C TRP A 83 17.51 -9.98 20.17
N LYS A 84 16.99 -11.16 19.82
CA LYS A 84 17.35 -12.42 20.48
C LYS A 84 18.81 -12.84 20.28
N ALA A 85 19.51 -12.30 19.29
CA ALA A 85 20.92 -12.61 19.03
C ALA A 85 21.90 -11.81 19.91
N HIS A 86 21.42 -10.76 20.60
CA HIS A 86 22.22 -9.90 21.48
C HIS A 86 21.90 -10.08 22.98
N LEU A 87 21.10 -11.09 23.34
CA LEU A 87 20.85 -11.55 24.72
C LEU A 87 21.51 -12.91 24.93
#